data_AF-A0A7C0UN67-F1
#
_entry.id   AF-A0A7C0UN67-F1
#
_cell.length_a   1.000
_cell.length_b   1.000
_cell.length_c   1.000
_cell.angle_alpha   90.00
_cell.angle_beta   90.00
_cell.angle_gamma   90.00
#
_symmetry.space_group_name_H-M   'P 1'
#
loop_
_entity.id
_entity.type
_entity.pdbx_description
1 polymer ?
#
loop_
_entity_poly.entity_id
_entity_poly.type
_entity_poly.pdbx_seq_one_letter_code
_entity_poly.pdbx_strand_id
1 'polypeptide(L)' 'MSKGPVTKKRIGVLMGGISSEREISMRSGLAIYQNLMELGYDAVAVDVGKDIANVL' A
#
# COMPACT_ATOMS: atom_id res chain seq x y z
N MET A 1 18.95 -17.55 2.61
CA MET A 1 19.68 -16.32 2.26
C MET A 1 18.72 -15.16 2.38
N SER A 2 18.80 -14.33 3.43
CA SER A 2 18.04 -13.06 3.43
C SER A 2 18.85 -12.05 2.64
N LYS A 3 18.45 -11.80 1.38
CA LYS A 3 18.86 -10.56 0.73
C LYS A 3 18.19 -9.44 1.53
N GLY A 4 18.97 -8.45 1.96
CA GLY A 4 18.45 -7.26 2.60
C GLY A 4 17.47 -6.51 1.69
N PRO A 5 16.81 -5.47 2.21
CA PRO A 5 15.79 -4.74 1.47
C PRO A 5 16.32 -4.19 0.13
N VAL A 6 15.49 -4.29 -0.92
CA VAL A 6 15.84 -3.87 -2.29
C VAL A 6 15.97 -2.35 -2.39
N THR A 7 15.34 -1.61 -1.48
CA THR A 7 15.33 -0.15 -1.42
C THR A 7 15.17 0.36 0.00
N LYS A 8 15.62 1.60 0.24
CA LYS A 8 15.39 2.37 1.48
C LYS A 8 14.37 3.49 1.32
N LYS A 9 13.76 3.65 0.12
CA LYS A 9 12.74 4.66 -0.12
C LYS A 9 11.45 4.29 0.62
N ARG A 10 10.67 5.32 0.99
CA ARG A 10 9.29 5.13 1.47
C ARG A 10 8.41 4.60 0.35
N ILE A 11 7.56 3.63 0.67
CA ILE A 11 6.67 2.94 -0.27
C ILE A 11 5.22 3.30 0.07
N GLY A 12 4.51 3.93 -0.87
CA GLY A 12 3.06 4.11 -0.76
C GLY A 12 2.31 2.94 -1.39
N VAL A 13 1.49 2.24 -0.60
CA VAL A 13 0.61 1.18 -1.08
C VAL A 13 -0.77 1.78 -1.33
N LEU A 14 -1.08 2.06 -2.60
CA LEU A 14 -2.39 2.55 -3.01
C LEU A 14 -3.39 1.40 -3.00
N MET A 15 -4.53 1.61 -2.34
CA MET A 15 -5.61 0.63 -2.23
C MET A 15 -6.97 1.31 -2.24
N GLY A 16 -8.05 0.55 -2.40
CA GLY A 16 -9.40 1.09 -2.48
C GLY A 16 -9.77 1.51 -3.91
N GLY A 17 -10.06 2.78 -4.12
CA GLY A 17 -10.57 3.32 -5.38
C GLY A 17 -12.09 3.55 -5.39
N ILE A 18 -12.61 3.95 -6.54
CA ILE A 18 -14.02 4.37 -6.74
C ILE A 18 -14.88 3.32 -7.45
N SER A 19 -14.30 2.17 -7.81
CA SER A 19 -15.00 1.10 -8.51
C SER A 19 -15.78 0.20 -7.55
N SER A 20 -16.65 -0.64 -8.11
CA SER A 20 -17.33 -1.71 -7.35
C SER A 20 -16.35 -2.76 -6.78
N GLU A 21 -15.10 -2.78 -7.24
CA GLU A 21 -14.05 -3.69 -6.77
C GLU A 21 -13.25 -3.12 -5.59
N ARG A 22 -13.68 -1.97 -5.04
CA ARG A 22 -13.00 -1.30 -3.91
C ARG A 22 -12.64 -2.25 -2.77
N GLU A 23 -13.57 -3.10 -2.34
CA GLU A 23 -13.32 -4.04 -1.24
C GLU A 23 -12.23 -5.05 -1.58
N ILE A 24 -12.17 -5.50 -2.83
CA ILE A 24 -11.13 -6.42 -3.33
C ILE A 24 -9.76 -5.72 -3.31
N SER A 25 -9.70 -4.47 -3.77
CA SER A 25 -8.50 -3.62 -3.74
C SER A 25 -8.02 -3.34 -2.31
N MET A 26 -8.94 -3.10 -1.37
CA MET A 26 -8.62 -2.95 0.05
C MET A 26 -7.99 -4.21 0.63
N ARG A 27 -8.55 -5.39 0.35
CA ARG A 27 -8.04 -6.67 0.88
C ARG A 27 -6.65 -6.99 0.36
N SER A 28 -6.42 -6.85 -0.94
CA SER A 28 -5.11 -7.09 -1.54
C SER A 28 -4.08 -6.05 -1.12
N GLY A 29 -4.46 -4.77 -1.07
CA GLY A 29 -3.61 -3.67 -0.62
C GLY A 29 -3.13 -3.84 0.82
N LEU A 30 -4.03 -4.21 1.74
CA LEU A 30 -3.69 -4.49 3.14
C LEU A 30 -2.70 -5.65 3.26
N ALA A 31 -2.91 -6.74 2.50
CA ALA A 31 -2.00 -7.88 2.50
C ALA A 31 -0.59 -7.48 2.02
N ILE A 32 -0.49 -6.66 0.96
CA ILE A 32 0.80 -6.15 0.47
C ILE A 32 1.47 -5.26 1.51
N TYR A 33 0.72 -4.33 2.10
CA TYR A 33 1.22 -3.42 3.14
C TYR A 33 1.80 -4.20 4.34
N GLN A 34 1.06 -5.20 4.85
CA GLN A 34 1.50 -6.04 5.95
C GLN A 34 2.80 -6.78 5.63
N ASN A 35 2.89 -7.40 4.44
CA ASN A 35 4.12 -8.07 4.01
C ASN A 35 5.32 -7.11 3.91
N LEU A 36 5.12 -5.88 3.41
CA LEU A 36 6.19 -4.88 3.35
C LEU A 36 6.68 -4.48 4.74
N MET A 37 5.76 -4.32 5.69
CA MET A 37 6.10 -4.03 7.09
C MET A 37 6.86 -5.18 7.73
N GLU A 38 6.43 -6.43 7.53
CA GLU A 38 7.10 -7.64 8.04
C GLU A 38 8.52 -7.80 7.47
N LEU A 39 8.72 -7.41 6.22
CA LEU A 39 10.03 -7.39 5.56
C LEU A 39 10.92 -6.19 6.00
N GLY A 40 10.40 -5.29 6.84
CA GLY A 40 11.14 -4.15 7.39
C GLY A 40 11.26 -2.95 6.44
N TYR A 41 10.35 -2.81 5.48
CA TYR A 41 10.29 -1.60 4.64
C TYR A 41 9.54 -0.46 5.33
N ASP A 42 9.90 0.79 5.01
CA ASP A 42 9.10 1.98 5.34
C ASP A 42 7.92 2.07 4.35
N ALA A 43 6.78 1.50 4.75
CA ALA A 43 5.57 1.47 3.94
C ALA A 43 4.42 2.26 4.60
N VAL A 44 3.58 2.89 3.77
CA VAL A 44 2.35 3.57 4.18
C VAL A 44 1.19 3.07 3.33
N ALA A 45 0.07 2.73 3.97
CA ALA A 45 -1.17 2.41 3.29
C ALA A 45 -1.90 3.70 2.91
N VAL A 46 -2.38 3.79 1.68
CA VAL A 46 -3.10 4.95 1.14
C VAL A 46 -4.42 4.46 0.56
N ASP A 47 -5.51 4.76 1.25
CA ASP A 47 -6.86 4.53 0.74
C ASP A 47 -7.22 5.63 -0.27
N VAL A 48 -7.36 5.23 -1.53
CA VAL A 48 -7.61 6.14 -2.64
C VAL A 48 -9.11 6.32 -2.81
N GLY A 49 -9.56 7.57 -2.62
CA GLY A 49 -10.92 8.03 -2.91
C GLY A 49 -10.98 9.00 -4.08
N LYS A 50 -12.17 9.57 -4.33
CA LYS A 50 -12.36 10.66 -5.32
C LYS A 50 -11.58 11.93 -4.96
N ASP A 51 -11.23 12.07 -3.70
CA ASP A 51 -10.57 13.19 -3.06
C ASP A 51 -9.04 13.05 -3.02
N ILE A 52 -8.47 11.98 -3.57
CA ILE A 52 -7.03 11.70 -3.44
C ILE A 52 -6.12 12.85 -3.89
N ALA A 53 -6.52 13.57 -4.94
CA ALA A 53 -5.76 14.72 -5.46
C ALA A 53 -5.79 15.95 -4.52
N ASN A 54 -6.68 15.96 -3.53
CA ASN A 54 -6.84 17.05 -2.57
C ASN A 54 -6.26 16.72 -1.17
N VAL A 55 -5.99 15.44 -0.89
CA VAL A 55 -5.65 14.95 0.46
C VAL A 55 -4.16 14.59 0.62
N LEU A 56 -3.45 14.38 -0.49
CA LEU A 56 -2.01 14.07 -0.54
C LEU A 56 -1.18 15.24 -1.06
#